data_AF-A0A524DZY4-F1
#
_entry.id   AF-A0A524DZY4-F1
#
_cell.length_a   1.000
_cell.length_b   1.000
_cell.length_c   1.000
_cell.angle_alpha   90.00
_cell.angle_beta   90.00
_cell.angle_gamma   90.00
#
_symmetry.space_group_name_H-M   'P 1'
#
loop_
_entity.id
_entity.type
_entity.pdbx_description
1 polymer ?
#
loop_
_entity_poly.entity_id
_entity_poly.type
_entity_poly.pdbx_seq_one_letter_code
_entity_poly.pdbx_strand_id
1 'polypeptide(L)'
;MSKEDEMLKELKQIRELLTPPPEPVPENFIDEFKLFLKKYRVFALAVAFIMAIYTGFVIQAFVDDIIMPIIEIFLPGVAWEEIVVGVFRVGHLMGAIVTFIIVAIVIFLLVKAAARMGLED
;
A
#
# COMPACT_ATOMS: atom_id res chain seq x y z
N MET A 1 -20.25 33.58 -50.96
CA MET A 1 -20.20 32.27 -50.28
C MET A 1 -21.62 31.94 -49.87
N SER A 2 -22.08 30.71 -50.07
CA SER A 2 -23.40 30.31 -49.57
C SER A 2 -23.32 30.14 -48.04
N LYS A 3 -24.44 30.28 -47.33
CA LYS A 3 -24.50 30.00 -45.88
C LYS A 3 -24.09 28.55 -45.55
N GLU A 4 -24.28 27.65 -46.51
CA GLU A 4 -23.86 26.25 -46.41
C GLU A 4 -22.33 26.13 -46.44
N ASP A 5 -21.63 26.94 -47.25
CA ASP A 5 -20.17 26.95 -47.31
C ASP A 5 -19.55 27.42 -45.97
N GLU A 6 -20.18 28.39 -45.30
CA GLU A 6 -19.77 28.87 -43.98
C GLU A 6 -20.01 27.81 -42.90
N MET A 7 -21.19 27.19 -42.90
CA MET A 7 -21.53 26.09 -41.99
C MET A 7 -20.56 24.90 -42.16
N LEU A 8 -20.20 24.55 -43.40
CA LEU A 8 -19.25 23.47 -43.65
C LEU A 8 -17.84 23.78 -43.16
N LYS A 9 -17.43 25.06 -43.17
CA LYS A 9 -16.15 25.48 -42.58
C LYS A 9 -16.18 25.36 -41.06
N GLU A 10 -17.25 25.79 -40.41
CA GLU A 10 -17.42 25.65 -38.97
C GLU A 10 -17.42 24.18 -38.54
N LEU A 11 -18.13 23.31 -39.27
CA LEU A 11 -18.14 21.86 -38.99
C LEU A 11 -16.76 21.21 -39.15
N LYS A 12 -15.97 21.64 -40.14
CA LYS A 12 -14.59 21.18 -40.31
C LYS A 12 -13.70 21.67 -39.18
N GLN A 13 -13.83 22.94 -38.78
CA GLN A 13 -13.07 23.52 -37.68
C GLN A 13 -13.42 22.85 -36.34
N ILE A 14 -14.70 22.56 -36.09
CA ILE A 14 -15.16 21.79 -34.94
C ILE A 14 -14.58 20.38 -34.98
N ARG A 15 -14.62 19.68 -36.13
CA ARG A 15 -14.03 18.35 -36.28
C ARG A 15 -12.54 18.34 -35.96
N GLU A 16 -11.82 19.36 -36.38
CA GLU A 16 -10.37 19.47 -36.18
C GLU A 16 -10.01 19.78 -34.71
N LEU A 17 -10.84 20.58 -34.03
CA LEU A 17 -10.74 20.80 -32.58
C LEU A 17 -11.15 19.58 -31.75
N LEU A 18 -12.02 18.72 -32.30
CA LEU A 18 -12.52 17.50 -31.63
C LEU A 18 -11.69 16.25 -31.93
N THR A 19 -10.83 16.26 -32.96
CA THR A 19 -9.82 15.21 -33.13
C THR A 19 -8.74 15.44 -32.07
N PRO A 20 -8.62 14.59 -31.03
CA PRO A 20 -7.56 14.73 -30.07
C PRO A 20 -6.21 14.67 -30.82
N PRO A 21 -5.20 15.45 -30.39
CA PRO A 21 -3.86 15.33 -30.93
C PRO A 21 -3.48 13.85 -31.02
N PRO A 22 -2.85 13.39 -32.12
CA PRO A 22 -2.47 11.99 -32.26
C PRO A 22 -1.70 11.57 -31.01
N GLU A 23 -2.16 10.49 -30.36
CA GLU A 23 -1.47 9.98 -29.18
C GLU A 23 0.00 9.80 -29.54
N PRO A 24 0.95 10.39 -28.77
CA PRO A 24 2.35 10.35 -29.11
C PRO A 24 2.77 8.89 -29.25
N VAL A 25 3.09 8.46 -30.47
CA VAL A 25 3.61 7.12 -30.73
C VAL A 25 4.94 7.05 -29.99
N PRO A 26 5.08 6.20 -28.97
CA PRO A 26 6.31 6.14 -28.20
C PRO A 26 7.47 5.78 -29.13
N GLU A 27 8.49 6.63 -29.16
CA GLU A 27 9.63 6.50 -30.07
C GLU A 27 10.60 5.38 -29.62
N ASN A 28 10.63 5.11 -28.31
CA ASN A 28 11.56 4.17 -27.69
C ASN A 28 10.87 3.27 -26.64
N PHE A 29 11.47 2.10 -26.38
CA PHE A 29 11.00 1.12 -25.39
C PHE A 29 10.75 1.71 -24.00
N ILE A 30 11.57 2.67 -23.55
CA ILE A 30 11.40 3.33 -22.25
C ILE A 30 10.07 4.10 -22.19
N ASP A 31 9.66 4.72 -23.30
CA ASP A 31 8.41 5.49 -23.37
C ASP A 31 7.21 4.55 -23.47
N GLU A 32 7.33 3.43 -24.19
CA GLU A 32 6.35 2.33 -24.14
C GLU A 32 6.18 1.78 -22.73
N PHE A 33 7.28 1.58 -22.00
CA PHE A 33 7.25 1.08 -20.63
C PHE A 33 6.62 2.09 -19.65
N LYS A 34 6.99 3.38 -19.74
CA LYS A 34 6.32 4.44 -18.95
C LYS A 34 4.82 4.51 -19.27
N LEU A 35 4.47 4.39 -20.55
CA LEU A 35 3.07 4.37 -20.99
C LEU A 35 2.33 3.16 -20.44
N PHE A 36 2.96 1.98 -20.41
CA PHE A 36 2.42 0.77 -19.75
C PHE A 36 2.19 1.02 -18.26
N LEU A 37 3.19 1.51 -17.52
CA LEU A 37 3.05 1.77 -16.08
C LEU A 37 1.94 2.78 -15.78
N LYS A 38 1.78 3.80 -16.64
CA LYS A 38 0.70 4.79 -16.56
C LYS A 38 -0.66 4.18 -16.90
N LYS A 39 -0.77 3.43 -18.00
CA LYS A 39 -1.99 2.79 -18.49
C LYS A 39 -2.57 1.78 -17.49
N TYR A 40 -1.70 0.99 -16.87
CA TYR A 40 -2.09 -0.04 -15.89
C TYR A 40 -1.98 0.43 -14.44
N ARG A 41 -1.68 1.72 -14.18
CA ARG A 41 -1.57 2.32 -12.84
C ARG A 41 -0.65 1.56 -11.87
N VAL A 42 0.38 0.89 -12.41
CA VAL A 42 1.28 0.01 -11.65
C VAL A 42 2.06 0.77 -10.57
N PHE A 43 2.38 2.04 -10.82
CA PHE A 43 3.06 2.89 -9.83
C PHE A 43 2.28 3.03 -8.52
N ALA A 44 0.95 3.19 -8.57
CA ALA A 44 0.13 3.30 -7.36
C ALA A 44 0.13 1.98 -6.56
N LEU A 45 0.08 0.84 -7.27
CA LEU A 45 0.18 -0.47 -6.65
C LEU A 45 1.53 -0.67 -5.96
N ALA A 46 2.63 -0.30 -6.63
CA ALA A 46 3.97 -0.42 -6.08
C ALA A 46 4.13 0.42 -4.81
N VAL A 47 3.66 1.67 -4.82
CA VAL A 47 3.72 2.56 -3.65
C VAL A 47 2.89 1.98 -2.50
N ALA A 48 1.66 1.53 -2.76
CA ALA A 48 0.80 0.95 -1.73
C ALA A 48 1.44 -0.29 -1.09
N PHE A 49 2.04 -1.16 -1.90
CA PHE A 49 2.68 -2.38 -1.42
C PHE A 49 3.92 -2.08 -0.57
N ILE A 50 4.79 -1.17 -1.01
CA ILE A 50 5.96 -0.74 -0.24
C ILE A 50 5.51 -0.12 1.07
N MET A 51 4.55 0.80 1.05
CA MET A 51 4.03 1.42 2.27
C MET A 51 3.43 0.41 3.24
N ALA A 52 2.70 -0.59 2.74
CA ALA A 52 2.13 -1.66 3.56
C ALA A 52 3.23 -2.49 4.27
N ILE A 53 4.29 -2.87 3.54
CA ILE A 53 5.41 -3.64 4.11
C ILE A 53 6.12 -2.85 5.21
N TYR A 54 6.51 -1.61 4.91
CA TYR A 54 7.25 -0.78 5.87
C TYR A 54 6.42 -0.42 7.09
N THR A 55 5.11 -0.21 6.92
CA THR A 55 4.19 -0.03 8.06
C THR A 55 4.18 -1.28 8.94
N GLY A 56 4.14 -2.48 8.34
CA GLY A 56 4.28 -3.74 9.06
C GLY A 56 5.58 -3.84 9.85
N PHE A 57 6.71 -3.42 9.28
CA PHE A 57 8.00 -3.41 9.98
C PHE A 57 8.03 -2.46 11.18
N VAL A 58 7.44 -1.27 11.08
CA VAL A 58 7.35 -0.33 12.21
C VAL A 58 6.52 -0.93 13.35
N ILE A 59 5.40 -1.57 13.01
CA ILE A 59 4.55 -2.25 14.00
C ILE A 59 5.31 -3.42 14.64
N GLN A 60 6.02 -4.22 13.85
CA GLN A 60 6.79 -5.34 14.37
C GLN A 60 7.91 -4.87 15.29
N ALA A 61 8.69 -3.86 14.90
CA ALA A 61 9.72 -3.27 15.75
C ALA A 61 9.14 -2.72 17.06
N PHE A 62 7.95 -2.09 17.03
CA PHE A 62 7.30 -1.65 18.25
C PHE A 62 6.95 -2.83 19.18
N VAL A 63 6.51 -3.96 18.64
CA VAL A 63 6.20 -5.14 19.45
C VAL A 63 7.47 -5.80 19.97
N ASP A 64 8.45 -6.04 19.10
CA ASP A 64 9.71 -6.72 19.42
C ASP A 64 10.58 -5.89 20.38
N ASP A 65 10.66 -4.56 20.18
CA ASP A 65 11.59 -3.71 20.93
C ASP A 65 10.96 -3.05 22.17
N ILE A 66 9.63 -2.91 22.22
CA ILE A 66 8.94 -2.25 23.35
C ILE A 66 8.08 -3.25 24.12
N ILE A 67 7.22 -4.02 23.45
CA ILE A 67 6.25 -4.88 24.15
C ILE A 67 6.91 -6.16 24.68
N MET A 68 7.75 -6.83 23.91
CA MET A 68 8.41 -8.07 24.34
C MET A 68 9.31 -7.87 25.57
N PRO A 69 10.16 -6.82 25.65
CA PRO A 69 10.92 -6.54 26.86
C PRO A 69 10.04 -6.29 28.09
N ILE A 70 8.86 -5.67 27.92
CA ILE A 70 7.90 -5.50 29.02
C ILE A 70 7.41 -6.86 29.50
N ILE A 71 7.08 -7.79 28.60
CA ILE A 71 6.65 -9.15 28.95
C ILE A 71 7.77 -9.92 29.67
N GLU A 72 9.01 -9.82 29.18
CA GLU A 72 10.18 -10.49 29.77
C GLU A 72 10.49 -10.01 31.19
N ILE A 73 10.24 -8.73 31.50
CA ILE A 73 10.35 -8.20 32.87
C ILE A 73 9.39 -8.92 33.83
N PHE A 74 8.19 -9.28 33.37
CA PHE A 74 7.20 -9.99 34.20
C PHE A 74 7.43 -11.52 34.25
N LEU A 75 8.15 -12.09 33.28
CA LEU A 75 8.50 -13.51 33.21
C LEU A 75 10.03 -13.70 33.13
N PRO A 76 10.79 -13.23 34.14
CA PRO A 76 12.24 -13.23 34.06
C PRO A 76 12.80 -14.65 34.04
N GLY A 77 13.73 -14.91 33.12
CA GLY A 77 14.49 -16.17 33.07
C GLY A 77 13.77 -17.37 32.45
N VAL A 78 12.56 -17.18 31.90
CA VAL A 78 11.89 -18.23 31.11
C VAL A 78 12.15 -17.95 29.64
N ALA A 79 12.98 -18.76 28.98
CA ALA A 79 13.07 -18.78 27.52
C ALA A 79 11.84 -19.48 26.94
N TRP A 80 10.66 -18.87 27.13
CA TRP A 80 9.38 -19.49 26.83
C TRP A 80 9.20 -19.82 25.35
N GLU A 81 9.86 -19.06 24.47
CA GLU A 81 9.93 -19.34 23.03
C GLU A 81 10.74 -20.59 22.69
N GLU A 82 11.69 -20.97 23.55
CA GLU A 82 12.54 -22.16 23.39
C GLU A 82 11.88 -23.44 23.92
N ILE A 83 10.67 -23.36 24.50
CA ILE A 83 9.97 -24.52 25.02
C ILE A 83 9.64 -25.49 23.87
N VAL A 84 10.23 -26.68 23.96
CA VAL A 84 9.99 -27.78 23.02
C VAL A 84 9.29 -28.95 23.71
N VAL A 85 8.35 -29.58 23.00
CA VAL A 85 7.70 -30.83 23.42
C VAL A 85 7.97 -31.86 22.33
N GLY A 86 8.93 -32.75 22.58
CA GLY A 86 9.45 -33.66 21.55
C GLY A 86 10.12 -32.87 20.42
N VAL A 87 9.62 -33.02 19.20
CA VAL A 87 10.09 -32.28 18.01
C VAL A 87 9.36 -30.94 17.78
N PHE A 88 8.33 -30.65 18.58
CA PHE A 88 7.48 -29.49 18.37
C PHE A 88 7.97 -28.28 19.17
N ARG A 89 8.18 -27.14 18.48
CA ARG A 89 8.54 -25.83 19.07
C ARG A 89 7.30 -25.10 19.57
N VAL A 90 6.71 -25.62 20.64
CA VAL A 90 5.44 -25.10 21.21
C VAL A 90 5.62 -23.68 21.73
N GLY A 91 6.78 -23.38 22.32
CA GLY A 91 7.16 -22.05 22.78
C GLY A 91 7.06 -21.01 21.68
N HIS A 92 7.77 -21.23 20.58
CA HIS A 92 7.74 -20.35 19.41
C HIS A 92 6.34 -20.17 18.83
N LEU A 93 5.53 -21.23 18.77
CA LEU A 93 4.14 -21.13 18.30
C LEU A 93 3.30 -20.24 19.21
N MET A 94 3.43 -20.40 20.53
CA MET A 94 2.74 -19.56 21.51
C MET A 94 3.23 -18.10 21.44
N GLY A 95 4.53 -17.90 21.23
CA GLY A 95 5.12 -16.59 20.96
C GLY A 95 4.46 -15.90 19.78
N ALA A 96 4.42 -16.57 18.63
CA ALA A 96 3.78 -16.04 17.44
C ALA A 96 2.30 -15.69 17.64
N ILE A 97 1.55 -16.50 18.41
CA ILE A 97 0.13 -16.21 18.73
C ILE A 97 0.01 -14.97 19.63
N VAL A 98 0.84 -14.86 20.66
CA VAL A 98 0.85 -13.69 21.56
C VAL A 98 1.21 -12.42 20.78
N THR A 99 2.28 -12.48 19.98
CA THR A 99 2.70 -11.37 19.10
C THR A 99 1.57 -10.98 18.13
N PHE A 100 0.89 -11.94 17.51
CA PHE A 100 -0.26 -11.66 16.63
C PHE A 100 -1.38 -10.91 17.35
N ILE A 101 -1.75 -11.34 18.57
CA ILE A 101 -2.79 -10.67 19.37
C ILE A 101 -2.37 -9.24 19.73
N ILE A 102 -1.13 -9.04 20.14
CA ILE A 102 -0.58 -7.71 20.46
C ILE A 102 -0.62 -6.80 19.23
N VAL A 103 -0.10 -7.27 18.09
CA VAL A 103 -0.12 -6.54 16.82
C VAL A 103 -1.56 -6.16 16.43
N ALA A 104 -2.51 -7.08 16.54
CA ALA A 104 -3.91 -6.82 16.24
C ALA A 104 -4.51 -5.73 17.13
N ILE A 105 -4.19 -5.73 18.43
CA ILE A 105 -4.63 -4.69 19.38
C ILE A 105 -3.99 -3.34 19.04
N VAL A 106 -2.68 -3.31 18.74
CA VAL A 106 -1.97 -2.07 18.37
C VAL A 106 -2.56 -1.47 17.10
N ILE A 107 -2.78 -2.27 16.06
CA ILE A 107 -3.42 -1.82 14.82
C ILE A 107 -4.82 -1.28 15.10
N PHE A 108 -5.61 -1.99 15.91
CA PHE A 108 -6.94 -1.52 16.30
C PHE A 108 -6.89 -0.17 17.02
N LEU A 109 -5.95 0.03 17.94
CA LEU A 109 -5.77 1.30 18.63
C LEU A 109 -5.34 2.41 17.68
N LEU A 110 -4.47 2.13 16.71
CA LEU A 110 -4.04 3.10 15.70
C LEU A 110 -5.20 3.53 14.80
N VAL A 111 -5.98 2.59 14.28
CA VAL A 111 -7.18 2.89 13.47
C VAL A 111 -8.18 3.70 14.28
N LYS A 112 -8.42 3.31 15.54
CA LYS A 112 -9.32 4.03 16.44
C LYS A 112 -8.83 5.44 16.75
N ALA A 113 -7.52 5.63 16.89
CA ALA A 113 -6.93 6.95 17.10
C ALA A 113 -7.05 7.82 15.84
N ALA A 114 -6.78 7.26 14.66
CA ALA A 114 -6.95 7.96 13.39
C ALA A 114 -8.40 8.41 13.15
N ALA A 115 -9.38 7.52 13.39
CA ALA A 115 -10.81 7.84 13.31
C ALA A 115 -11.22 8.96 14.28
N ARG A 116 -10.65 8.98 15.50
CA ARG A 116 -10.90 10.07 16.47
C ARG A 116 -10.28 11.41 16.05
N MET A 117 -9.20 11.40 15.28
CA MET A 117 -8.53 12.62 14.82
C MET A 117 -9.23 13.27 13.61
N GLY A 118 -10.33 12.69 13.11
CA GLY A 118 -11.08 13.27 11.99
C GLY A 118 -10.30 13.24 10.68
N LEU A 119 -9.37 12.30 10.52
CA LEU A 119 -8.63 12.06 9.27
C LEU A 119 -9.42 11.20 8.27
N GLU A 120 -10.65 10.82 8.63
CA GLU A 120 -11.62 10.17 7.76
C GLU A 120 -12.65 11.25 7.34
N ASP A 121 -12.42 11.87 6.18
CA ASP A 121 -13.51 12.41 5.35
C ASP A 121 -14.00 11.31 4.41
#